data_AF-T1ES69-F1
#
_entry.id   AF-T1ES69-F1
#
_cell.length_a   1.000
_cell.length_b   1.000
_cell.length_c   1.000
_cell.angle_alpha   90.00
_cell.angle_beta   90.00
_cell.angle_gamma   90.00
#
_symmetry.space_group_name_H-M   'P 1'
#
loop_
_entity.id
_entity.type
_entity.pdbx_description
1 polymer ?
#
loop_
_entity_poly.entity_id
_entity_poly.type
_entity_poly.pdbx_seq_one_letter_code
_entity_poly.pdbx_strand_id
1 'polypeptide(L)'
;MDQLRFEFAVLPASDGKSNVYCVTSITTRDEKVFAIPEELQSASLHKELIKTAAYNKIKNSLKKRHQTRKIWITMTNELSNVYIDEDGNLQFGDQYLEEIEQKQASGNLGKNTDSLEKLFTKFIESSQDLKKQNLKYIAEKFIIERFTSKNTNPSQWIDVFEKEWNQVTYALLFKYKDGSLVDYAIKKEKLLLDMRTSIDTGTLVDLIAAGLPGFVLEKINRQSMEDTVDLFNEVRKYEHLMNKNKNGTYTRYENQKIYNKIEERTACKICERLNKGIRYHPEAACWFKMRDNNKFDRRYIKHINNSVIEAELNETKQKN
;
A
#
# COMPACT_ATOMS: atom_id res chain seq x y z
N MET A 1 -19.40 39.77 -12.18
CA MET A 1 -20.17 38.51 -12.04
C MET A 1 -19.18 37.40 -11.76
N ASP A 2 -19.15 36.96 -10.52
CA ASP A 2 -18.28 35.89 -10.09
C ASP A 2 -18.86 34.54 -10.52
N GLN A 3 -17.96 33.61 -10.82
CA GLN A 3 -18.30 32.26 -11.24
C GLN A 3 -17.57 31.31 -10.32
N LEU A 4 -18.28 30.29 -9.86
CA LEU A 4 -17.71 29.20 -9.10
C LEU A 4 -17.82 27.91 -9.90
N ARG A 5 -16.82 27.05 -9.83
CA ARG A 5 -16.82 25.74 -10.48
C ARG A 5 -17.26 24.68 -9.48
N PHE A 6 -18.45 24.14 -9.66
CA PHE A 6 -18.98 23.09 -8.80
C PHE A 6 -18.61 21.72 -9.36
N GLU A 7 -18.17 20.82 -8.49
CA GLU A 7 -18.00 19.41 -8.79
C GLU A 7 -19.22 18.63 -8.32
N PHE A 8 -19.87 17.96 -9.27
CA PHE A 8 -21.01 17.09 -9.02
C PHE A 8 -20.59 15.64 -9.15
N ALA A 9 -21.07 14.78 -8.26
CA ALA A 9 -20.84 13.33 -8.27
C ALA A 9 -22.16 12.57 -8.11
N VAL A 10 -22.24 11.36 -8.65
CA VAL A 10 -23.34 10.42 -8.36
C VAL A 10 -22.83 9.37 -7.39
N LEU A 11 -23.24 9.45 -6.13
CA LEU A 11 -22.78 8.57 -5.05
C LEU A 11 -23.90 7.59 -4.64
N PRO A 12 -23.57 6.41 -4.08
CA PRO A 12 -24.58 5.54 -3.48
C PRO A 12 -25.22 6.22 -2.27
N ALA A 13 -26.55 6.07 -2.11
CA ALA A 13 -27.23 6.49 -0.89
C ALA A 13 -26.86 5.57 0.29
N SER A 14 -27.22 5.96 1.51
CA SER A 14 -27.03 5.13 2.72
C SER A 14 -27.68 3.75 2.64
N ASP A 15 -28.65 3.55 1.75
CA ASP A 15 -29.31 2.26 1.50
C ASP A 15 -28.51 1.32 0.56
N GLY A 16 -27.42 1.80 -0.06
CA GLY A 16 -26.57 1.10 -1.03
C GLY A 16 -27.22 0.81 -2.39
N LYS A 17 -28.53 1.03 -2.53
CA LYS A 17 -29.33 0.69 -3.71
C LYS A 17 -29.61 1.91 -4.58
N SER A 18 -29.91 3.02 -3.94
CA SER A 18 -30.27 4.28 -4.58
C SER A 18 -29.02 5.08 -4.94
N ASN A 19 -29.13 5.94 -5.95
CA ASN A 19 -28.08 6.89 -6.32
C ASN A 19 -28.51 8.30 -5.91
N VAL A 20 -27.59 9.06 -5.32
CA VAL A 20 -27.80 10.45 -4.91
C VAL A 20 -26.85 11.34 -5.70
N TYR A 21 -27.36 12.48 -6.16
CA TYR A 21 -26.51 13.52 -6.73
C TYR A 21 -25.91 14.32 -5.60
N CYS A 22 -24.59 14.49 -5.61
CA CYS A 22 -23.84 15.18 -4.59
C CYS A 22 -23.03 16.32 -5.19
N VAL A 23 -22.87 17.40 -4.46
CA VAL A 23 -21.92 18.48 -4.73
C VAL A 23 -20.74 18.23 -3.78
N THR A 24 -19.58 17.89 -4.33
CA THR A 24 -18.45 17.42 -3.51
C THR A 24 -17.42 18.52 -3.26
N SER A 25 -17.25 19.44 -4.20
CA SER A 25 -16.30 20.53 -4.07
C SER A 25 -16.70 21.76 -4.89
N ILE A 26 -16.14 22.92 -4.50
CA ILE A 26 -16.28 24.20 -5.18
C ILE A 26 -14.89 24.71 -5.50
N THR A 27 -14.62 25.08 -6.76
CA THR A 27 -13.38 25.76 -7.14
C THR A 27 -13.65 27.25 -7.39
N THR A 28 -12.84 28.13 -6.83
CA THR A 28 -12.82 29.56 -7.19
C THR A 28 -12.13 29.77 -8.53
N ARG A 29 -12.15 31.02 -9.03
CA ARG A 29 -11.38 31.41 -10.23
C ARG A 29 -9.87 31.29 -10.02
N ASP A 30 -9.40 31.43 -8.79
CA ASP A 30 -7.98 31.31 -8.42
C ASP A 30 -7.52 29.85 -8.26
N GLU A 31 -8.28 28.91 -8.81
CA GLU A 31 -8.03 27.46 -8.75
C GLU A 31 -8.01 26.82 -7.35
N LYS A 32 -8.32 27.60 -6.30
CA LYS A 32 -8.50 27.08 -4.95
C LYS A 32 -9.75 26.22 -4.87
N VAL A 33 -9.62 25.03 -4.28
CA VAL A 33 -10.74 24.10 -4.11
C VAL A 33 -11.14 24.06 -2.67
N PHE A 34 -12.44 24.09 -2.44
CA PHE A 34 -13.07 24.01 -1.15
C PHE A 34 -13.93 22.76 -1.11
N ALA A 35 -13.74 21.92 -0.09
CA ALA A 35 -14.49 20.69 0.08
C ALA A 35 -15.85 20.96 0.73
N ILE A 36 -16.91 20.31 0.24
CA ILE A 36 -18.22 20.32 0.92
C ILE A 36 -18.25 19.13 1.89
N PRO A 37 -18.52 19.36 3.19
CA PRO A 37 -18.61 18.29 4.19
C PRO A 37 -19.62 17.22 3.81
N GLU A 38 -19.29 15.95 4.08
CA GLU A 38 -20.03 14.77 3.59
C GLU A 38 -21.54 14.84 3.88
N GLU A 39 -21.91 15.29 5.07
CA GLU A 39 -23.31 15.43 5.50
C GLU A 39 -24.09 16.49 4.71
N LEU A 40 -23.39 17.45 4.11
CA LEU A 40 -23.96 18.54 3.34
C LEU A 40 -23.87 18.35 1.83
N GLN A 41 -23.26 17.27 1.34
CA GLN A 41 -23.02 17.10 -0.10
C GLN A 41 -24.28 16.84 -0.91
N SER A 42 -25.33 16.28 -0.32
CA SER A 42 -26.55 15.90 -1.07
C SER A 42 -27.13 17.09 -1.82
N ALA A 43 -27.27 16.99 -3.14
CA ALA A 43 -27.80 18.06 -4.00
C ALA A 43 -29.13 18.61 -3.50
N SER A 44 -29.96 17.76 -2.88
CA SER A 44 -31.24 18.13 -2.24
C SER A 44 -31.11 19.24 -1.19
N LEU A 45 -29.95 19.38 -0.55
CA LEU A 45 -29.65 20.43 0.42
C LEU A 45 -29.32 21.77 -0.26
N HIS A 46 -28.84 21.73 -1.51
CA HIS A 46 -28.45 22.88 -2.31
C HIS A 46 -29.65 23.47 -3.09
N LYS A 47 -30.67 23.94 -2.36
CA LYS A 47 -31.99 24.34 -2.91
C LYS A 47 -31.90 25.33 -4.08
N GLU A 48 -31.10 26.39 -3.93
CA GLU A 48 -30.93 27.39 -4.99
C GLU A 48 -30.14 26.87 -6.19
N LEU A 49 -29.20 25.96 -5.95
CA LEU A 49 -28.41 25.33 -7.00
C LEU A 49 -29.25 24.40 -7.88
N ILE A 50 -30.18 23.64 -7.28
CA ILE A 50 -31.09 22.73 -8.00
C ILE A 50 -31.97 23.47 -9.01
N LYS A 51 -32.39 24.71 -8.69
CA LYS A 51 -33.26 25.50 -9.56
C LYS A 51 -32.55 25.93 -10.85
N THR A 52 -31.21 25.89 -10.88
CA THR A 52 -30.44 26.36 -12.04
C THR A 52 -30.62 25.44 -13.26
N ALA A 53 -30.62 26.04 -14.45
CA ALA A 53 -30.59 25.28 -15.71
C ALA A 53 -29.32 24.41 -15.83
N ALA A 54 -28.23 24.82 -15.17
CA ALA A 54 -26.98 24.07 -15.09
C ALA A 54 -27.16 22.72 -14.39
N TYR A 55 -27.85 22.70 -13.25
CA TYR A 55 -28.15 21.46 -12.53
C TYR A 55 -29.03 20.49 -13.35
N ASN A 56 -30.05 21.00 -14.06
CA ASN A 56 -30.87 20.16 -14.94
C ASN A 56 -30.05 19.49 -16.05
N LYS A 57 -29.08 20.21 -16.64
CA LYS A 57 -28.13 19.63 -17.61
C LYS A 57 -27.24 18.57 -16.97
N ILE A 58 -26.79 18.79 -15.73
CA ILE A 58 -25.99 17.80 -14.99
C ILE A 58 -26.78 16.51 -14.75
N LYS A 59 -28.01 16.61 -14.23
CA LYS A 59 -28.90 15.46 -13.98
C LYS A 59 -29.18 14.67 -15.25
N ASN A 60 -29.17 15.33 -16.40
CA ASN A 60 -29.31 14.68 -17.70
C ASN A 60 -28.01 14.05 -18.21
N SER A 61 -26.84 14.52 -17.76
CA SER A 61 -25.53 14.05 -18.23
C SER A 61 -24.86 13.01 -17.33
N LEU A 62 -25.09 13.05 -16.01
CA LEU A 62 -24.56 12.10 -15.04
C LEU A 62 -25.62 11.02 -14.80
N LYS A 63 -25.40 9.81 -15.33
CA LYS A 63 -26.39 8.70 -15.28
C LYS A 63 -25.90 7.47 -14.55
N LYS A 64 -24.58 7.26 -14.46
CA LYS A 64 -23.99 6.08 -13.80
C LYS A 64 -23.41 6.46 -12.44
N ARG A 65 -23.39 5.49 -11.53
CA ARG A 65 -22.77 5.60 -10.21
C ARG A 65 -21.28 5.95 -10.35
N HIS A 66 -20.76 6.75 -9.43
CA HIS A 66 -19.39 7.28 -9.37
C HIS A 66 -18.98 8.19 -10.53
N GLN A 67 -19.91 8.59 -11.41
CA GLN A 67 -19.59 9.61 -12.40
C GLN A 67 -19.49 10.99 -11.75
N THR A 68 -18.48 11.75 -12.15
CA THR A 68 -18.28 13.12 -11.71
C THR A 68 -18.22 14.10 -12.87
N ARG A 69 -18.56 15.37 -12.61
CA ARG A 69 -18.43 16.45 -13.59
C ARG A 69 -18.25 17.79 -12.88
N LYS A 70 -17.27 18.56 -13.36
CA LYS A 70 -17.02 19.94 -12.93
C LYS A 70 -17.65 20.90 -13.93
N ILE A 71 -18.43 21.87 -13.44
CA ILE A 71 -19.02 22.91 -14.28
C ILE A 71 -18.91 24.29 -13.65
N TRP A 72 -18.73 25.31 -14.48
CA TRP A 72 -18.80 26.70 -14.04
C TRP A 72 -20.25 27.16 -13.97
N ILE A 73 -20.62 27.77 -12.85
CA ILE A 73 -21.94 28.37 -12.63
C ILE A 73 -21.74 29.84 -12.28
N THR A 74 -22.47 30.72 -12.95
CA THR A 74 -22.49 32.15 -12.64
C THR A 74 -23.25 32.40 -11.34
N MET A 75 -22.64 33.15 -10.43
CA MET A 75 -23.25 33.51 -9.14
C MET A 75 -24.32 34.58 -9.36
N THR A 76 -25.58 34.18 -9.20
CA THR A 76 -26.72 35.09 -9.00
C THR A 76 -26.73 35.58 -7.56
N ASN A 77 -27.46 36.65 -7.26
CA ASN A 77 -27.57 37.17 -5.88
C ASN A 77 -28.03 36.08 -4.89
N GLU A 78 -28.97 35.23 -5.30
CA GLU A 78 -29.47 34.11 -4.50
C GLU A 78 -28.39 33.06 -4.21
N LEU A 79 -27.56 32.70 -5.21
CA LEU A 79 -26.46 31.76 -5.03
C LEU A 79 -25.31 32.37 -4.24
N SER A 80 -25.00 33.64 -4.48
CA SER A 80 -23.95 34.36 -3.77
C SER A 80 -24.24 34.33 -2.27
N ASN A 81 -25.44 34.69 -1.84
CA ASN A 81 -25.82 34.68 -0.42
C ASN A 81 -25.72 33.28 0.25
N VAL A 82 -25.77 32.20 -0.54
CA VAL A 82 -25.68 30.83 -0.03
C VAL A 82 -24.23 30.35 0.07
N TYR A 83 -23.38 30.72 -0.89
CA TYR A 83 -22.03 30.17 -1.01
C TYR A 83 -20.91 31.13 -0.65
N ILE A 84 -21.17 32.43 -0.61
CA ILE A 84 -20.19 33.48 -0.40
C ILE A 84 -20.74 34.42 0.68
N ASP A 85 -19.98 34.65 1.74
CA ASP A 85 -20.35 35.64 2.76
C ASP A 85 -20.08 37.09 2.30
N GLU A 86 -20.38 38.06 3.16
CA GLU A 86 -20.15 39.48 2.86
C GLU A 86 -18.65 39.83 2.70
N ASP A 87 -17.78 39.03 3.30
CA ASP A 87 -16.32 39.20 3.29
C ASP A 87 -15.63 38.44 2.13
N GLY A 88 -16.40 37.69 1.32
CA GLY A 88 -15.90 36.94 0.18
C GLY A 88 -15.40 35.52 0.50
N ASN A 89 -15.64 35.01 1.71
CA ASN A 89 -15.30 33.65 2.10
C ASN A 89 -16.34 32.65 1.59
N LEU A 90 -15.87 31.45 1.24
CA LEU A 90 -16.75 30.36 0.83
C LEU A 90 -17.39 29.69 2.04
N GLN A 91 -18.71 29.62 2.03
CA GLN A 91 -19.52 29.02 3.08
C GLN A 91 -20.59 28.09 2.49
N PHE A 92 -21.15 27.22 3.33
CA PHE A 92 -22.40 26.54 3.01
C PHE A 92 -23.08 26.07 4.30
N GLY A 93 -24.34 26.44 4.49
CA GLY A 93 -25.02 26.24 5.78
C GLY A 93 -24.40 27.15 6.84
N ASP A 94 -24.18 26.62 8.04
CA ASP A 94 -23.65 27.37 9.19
C ASP A 94 -22.12 27.23 9.36
N GLN A 95 -21.39 26.93 8.28
CA GLN A 95 -19.95 26.68 8.32
C GLN A 95 -19.19 27.17 7.09
N TYR A 96 -17.93 27.54 7.31
CA TYR A 96 -16.96 27.84 6.26
C TYR A 96 -16.41 26.55 5.64
N LEU A 97 -16.14 26.59 4.34
CA LEU A 97 -15.60 25.44 3.63
C LEU A 97 -14.07 25.37 3.80
N GLU A 98 -13.54 24.16 3.91
CA GLU A 98 -12.09 23.93 4.04
C GLU A 98 -11.41 23.94 2.67
N GLU A 99 -10.34 24.72 2.52
CA GLU A 99 -9.48 24.72 1.33
C GLU A 99 -8.68 23.41 1.27
N ILE A 100 -8.83 22.65 0.17
CA ILE A 100 -8.09 21.42 -0.09
C ILE A 100 -7.08 21.63 -1.22
N GLU A 101 -5.85 21.18 -1.01
CA GLU A 101 -4.80 21.27 -2.01
C GLU A 101 -5.13 20.36 -3.22
N GLN A 102 -5.31 20.97 -4.41
CA GLN A 102 -5.32 20.19 -5.65
C GLN A 102 -3.91 19.67 -5.92
N LYS A 103 -3.70 18.36 -5.72
CA LYS A 103 -2.58 17.67 -6.36
C LYS A 103 -2.83 17.70 -7.87
N GLN A 104 -2.28 18.70 -8.56
CA GLN A 104 -2.28 18.70 -10.02
C GLN A 104 -1.50 17.46 -10.50
N ALA A 105 -2.22 16.52 -11.10
CA ALA A 105 -1.61 15.47 -11.90
C ALA A 105 -1.15 16.09 -13.23
N SER A 106 -0.08 16.88 -13.18
CA SER A 106 0.66 17.31 -14.37
C SER A 106 1.97 16.54 -14.40
N GLY A 107 2.13 15.71 -15.43
CA GLY A 107 3.35 14.98 -15.66
C GLY A 107 4.51 15.94 -15.92
N ASN A 108 5.39 16.07 -14.95
CA ASN A 108 6.80 16.38 -15.20
C ASN A 108 7.64 15.82 -14.05
N LEU A 109 8.40 14.78 -14.39
CA LEU A 109 9.46 14.20 -13.58
C LEU A 109 10.60 15.24 -13.50
N GLY A 110 10.65 16.02 -12.43
CA GLY A 110 11.75 16.94 -12.20
C GLY A 110 11.56 17.89 -11.03
N LYS A 111 12.26 17.60 -9.93
CA LYS A 111 12.57 18.50 -8.81
C LYS A 111 11.39 18.94 -7.93
N ASN A 112 11.03 18.09 -6.98
CA ASN A 112 10.40 18.54 -5.74
C ASN A 112 10.93 17.74 -4.54
N THR A 113 12.26 17.56 -4.49
CA THR A 113 12.94 17.01 -3.31
C THR A 113 12.75 17.95 -2.13
N ASP A 114 12.70 19.26 -2.33
CA ASP A 114 12.64 20.23 -1.24
C ASP A 114 11.32 20.20 -0.44
N SER A 115 10.20 19.90 -1.09
CA SER A 115 8.90 19.76 -0.40
C SER A 115 8.77 18.43 0.33
N LEU A 116 9.32 17.37 -0.27
CA LEU A 116 9.37 16.04 0.35
C LEU A 116 10.38 16.01 1.51
N GLU A 117 11.51 16.67 1.36
CA GLU A 117 12.51 16.86 2.42
C GLU A 117 11.97 17.73 3.54
N LYS A 118 11.18 18.76 3.26
CA LYS A 118 10.45 19.55 4.28
C LYS A 118 9.38 18.76 4.99
N LEU A 119 8.61 17.92 4.28
CA LEU A 119 7.64 17.02 4.90
C LEU A 119 8.33 15.92 5.70
N PHE A 120 9.44 15.37 5.21
CA PHE A 120 10.25 14.40 5.94
C PHE A 120 10.91 15.03 7.16
N THR A 121 11.45 16.25 7.08
CA THR A 121 12.00 16.96 8.24
C THR A 121 10.90 17.29 9.24
N LYS A 122 9.74 17.80 8.81
CA LYS A 122 8.61 18.07 9.71
C LYS A 122 8.01 16.80 10.33
N PHE A 123 8.02 15.68 9.60
CA PHE A 123 7.61 14.37 10.11
C PHE A 123 8.67 13.77 11.04
N ILE A 124 9.96 13.98 10.78
CA ILE A 124 11.06 13.60 11.68
C ILE A 124 11.08 14.48 12.93
N GLU A 125 10.79 15.77 12.83
CA GLU A 125 10.64 16.72 13.94
C GLU A 125 9.40 16.37 14.80
N SER A 126 8.27 16.05 14.17
CA SER A 126 7.08 15.49 14.84
C SER A 126 7.37 14.15 15.52
N SER A 127 8.18 13.30 14.88
CA SER A 127 8.65 12.03 15.46
C SER A 127 9.66 12.25 16.59
N GLN A 128 10.42 13.34 16.57
CA GLN A 128 11.31 13.76 17.66
C GLN A 128 10.52 14.34 18.84
N ASP A 129 9.39 15.01 18.60
CA ASP A 129 8.45 15.38 19.64
C ASP A 129 7.69 14.16 20.22
N LEU A 130 7.51 13.08 19.46
CA LEU A 130 7.13 11.77 20.00
C LEU A 130 8.27 11.12 20.81
N LYS A 131 9.54 11.33 20.42
CA LYS A 131 10.72 10.93 21.23
C LYS A 131 10.93 11.79 22.48
N LYS A 132 10.24 12.94 22.60
CA LYS A 132 10.08 13.70 23.86
C LYS A 132 9.02 13.09 24.78
N GLN A 133 8.32 12.03 24.40
CA GLN A 133 7.82 11.12 25.42
C GLN A 133 9.06 10.53 26.08
N ASN A 134 9.37 11.05 27.26
CA ASN A 134 10.51 10.67 28.08
C ASN A 134 10.71 9.16 27.95
N LEU A 135 11.88 8.71 27.49
CA LEU A 135 12.19 7.29 27.35
C LEU A 135 11.86 6.52 28.64
N LYS A 136 11.91 7.20 29.79
CA LYS A 136 11.41 6.73 31.08
C LYS A 136 9.90 6.45 31.09
N TYR A 137 9.06 7.35 30.60
CA TYR A 137 7.60 7.18 30.50
C TYR A 137 7.21 6.09 29.51
N ILE A 138 7.91 6.00 28.38
CA ILE A 138 7.73 4.89 27.43
C ILE A 138 8.16 3.57 28.08
N ALA A 139 9.34 3.53 28.71
CA ALA A 139 9.82 2.35 29.42
C ALA A 139 8.87 1.91 30.52
N GLU A 140 8.31 2.84 31.31
CA GLU A 140 7.30 2.58 32.34
C GLU A 140 6.04 1.90 31.78
N LYS A 141 5.64 2.21 30.53
CA LYS A 141 4.54 1.51 29.84
C LYS A 141 4.88 0.12 29.31
N PHE A 142 6.17 -0.20 29.15
CA PHE A 142 6.63 -1.52 28.71
C PHE A 142 7.05 -2.43 29.87
N ILE A 143 6.98 -1.96 31.11
CA ILE A 143 7.17 -2.81 32.30
C ILE A 143 5.92 -3.67 32.45
N ILE A 144 6.07 -4.98 32.25
CA ILE A 144 5.05 -5.95 32.68
C ILE A 144 4.93 -5.81 34.20
N GLU A 145 3.73 -5.47 34.68
CA GLU A 145 3.46 -5.39 36.12
C GLU A 145 3.90 -6.67 36.81
N ARG A 146 4.51 -6.52 37.99
CA ARG A 146 4.99 -7.65 38.76
C ARG A 146 3.81 -8.59 39.03
N PHE A 147 3.95 -9.86 38.64
CA PHE A 147 2.97 -10.89 38.95
C PHE A 147 2.89 -11.05 40.48
N THR A 148 1.78 -10.62 41.04
CA THR A 148 1.35 -10.78 42.43
C THR A 148 0.30 -11.90 42.52
N SER A 149 -0.06 -12.33 43.71
CA SER A 149 -1.16 -13.30 43.90
C SER A 149 -2.56 -12.76 43.52
N LYS A 150 -2.66 -11.52 43.03
CA LYS A 150 -3.91 -10.84 42.63
C LYS A 150 -4.07 -10.67 41.11
N ASN A 151 -3.01 -10.80 40.31
CA ASN A 151 -3.06 -10.75 38.83
C ASN A 151 -2.79 -12.16 38.24
N THR A 152 -3.04 -12.33 36.94
CA THR A 152 -2.97 -13.62 36.25
C THR A 152 -1.63 -14.30 36.50
N ASN A 153 -1.62 -15.58 36.90
CA ASN A 153 -0.37 -16.32 37.15
C ASN A 153 0.55 -16.24 35.90
N PRO A 154 1.88 -16.00 36.06
CA PRO A 154 2.81 -15.94 34.94
C PRO A 154 2.68 -17.10 33.95
N SER A 155 2.50 -18.33 34.43
CA SER A 155 2.33 -19.51 33.57
C SER A 155 1.03 -19.44 32.77
N GLN A 156 -0.07 -18.98 33.39
CA GLN A 156 -1.34 -18.79 32.69
C GLN A 156 -1.25 -17.66 31.65
N TRP A 157 -0.52 -16.59 31.96
CA TRP A 157 -0.30 -15.50 31.01
C TRP A 157 0.53 -15.96 29.81
N ILE A 158 1.62 -16.70 30.03
CA ILE A 158 2.42 -17.30 28.95
C ILE A 158 1.57 -18.25 28.10
N ASP A 159 0.78 -19.12 28.74
CA ASP A 159 -0.09 -20.06 28.02
C ASP A 159 -1.14 -19.33 27.16
N VAL A 160 -1.72 -18.23 27.64
CA VAL A 160 -2.67 -17.41 26.88
C VAL A 160 -1.96 -16.72 25.72
N PHE A 161 -0.81 -16.10 25.99
CA PHE A 161 -0.02 -15.39 24.98
C PHE A 161 0.43 -16.33 23.85
N GLU A 162 0.96 -17.51 24.17
CA GLU A 162 1.35 -18.50 23.16
C GLU A 162 0.14 -18.98 22.35
N LYS A 163 -1.02 -19.18 22.99
CA LYS A 163 -2.25 -19.58 22.29
C LYS A 163 -2.73 -18.51 21.32
N GLU A 164 -2.67 -17.22 21.69
CA GLU A 164 -3.04 -16.11 20.81
C GLU A 164 -2.15 -16.07 19.56
N TRP A 165 -0.82 -16.16 19.72
CA TRP A 165 0.10 -16.19 18.58
C TRP A 165 -0.03 -17.45 17.73
N ASN A 166 -0.36 -18.59 18.33
CA ASN A 166 -0.65 -19.81 17.60
C ASN A 166 -1.91 -19.65 16.71
N GLN A 167 -2.95 -18.97 17.21
CA GLN A 167 -4.15 -18.66 16.43
C GLN A 167 -3.86 -17.69 15.28
N VAL A 168 -3.10 -16.62 15.56
CA VAL A 168 -2.65 -15.64 14.54
C VAL A 168 -1.85 -16.34 13.45
N THR A 169 -0.86 -17.15 13.87
CA THR A 169 0.04 -17.88 12.96
C THR A 169 -0.74 -18.87 12.11
N TYR A 170 -1.65 -19.63 12.72
CA TYR A 170 -2.52 -20.55 12.00
C TYR A 170 -3.38 -19.81 10.98
N ALA A 171 -4.04 -18.72 11.38
CA ALA A 171 -4.88 -17.92 10.49
C ALA A 171 -4.08 -17.37 9.31
N LEU A 172 -2.87 -16.86 9.50
CA LEU A 172 -2.02 -16.34 8.43
C LEU A 172 -1.49 -17.43 7.49
N LEU A 173 -1.09 -18.59 8.02
CA LEU A 173 -0.53 -19.70 7.24
C LEU A 173 -1.59 -20.63 6.64
N PHE A 174 -2.86 -20.49 7.02
CA PHE A 174 -3.95 -21.30 6.48
C PHE A 174 -4.03 -21.15 4.95
N LYS A 175 -3.86 -22.24 4.20
CA LYS A 175 -3.85 -22.24 2.74
C LYS A 175 -4.70 -23.38 2.20
N TYR A 176 -5.14 -23.25 0.96
CA TYR A 176 -5.92 -24.26 0.28
C TYR A 176 -5.11 -25.57 0.21
N LYS A 177 -5.77 -26.69 0.50
CA LYS A 177 -5.19 -28.03 0.38
C LYS A 177 -6.04 -28.89 -0.55
N ASP A 178 -7.34 -28.90 -0.31
CA ASP A 178 -8.33 -29.70 -1.00
C ASP A 178 -9.75 -29.16 -0.78
N GLY A 179 -10.71 -29.66 -1.55
CA GLY A 179 -12.13 -29.29 -1.45
C GLY A 179 -12.54 -28.09 -2.32
N SER A 180 -13.63 -27.44 -1.93
CA SER A 180 -14.15 -26.23 -2.57
C SER A 180 -13.24 -25.04 -2.30
N LEU A 181 -12.84 -24.31 -3.35
CA LEU A 181 -12.05 -23.10 -3.22
C LEU A 181 -12.85 -21.99 -2.51
N VAL A 182 -14.16 -21.91 -2.77
CA VAL A 182 -15.07 -20.98 -2.10
C VAL A 182 -15.14 -21.28 -0.60
N ASP A 183 -15.23 -22.57 -0.22
CA ASP A 183 -15.28 -22.96 1.19
C ASP A 183 -13.97 -22.61 1.91
N TYR A 184 -12.84 -22.83 1.24
CA TYR A 184 -11.54 -22.37 1.73
C TYR A 184 -11.53 -20.85 1.94
N ALA A 185 -11.99 -20.08 0.95
CA ALA A 185 -11.95 -18.62 0.99
C ALA A 185 -12.81 -18.07 2.14
N ILE A 186 -14.03 -18.60 2.32
CA ILE A 186 -14.93 -18.26 3.44
C ILE A 186 -14.28 -18.63 4.79
N LYS A 187 -13.66 -19.82 4.87
CA LYS A 187 -13.01 -20.26 6.10
C LYS A 187 -11.80 -19.39 6.44
N LYS A 188 -11.00 -19.01 5.44
CA LYS A 188 -9.85 -18.12 5.60
C LYS A 188 -10.29 -16.72 6.01
N GLU A 189 -11.35 -16.18 5.41
CA GLU A 189 -11.95 -14.89 5.77
C GLU A 189 -12.36 -14.88 7.25
N LYS A 190 -13.10 -15.89 7.70
CA LYS A 190 -13.50 -16.03 9.12
C LYS A 190 -12.31 -16.07 10.06
N LEU A 191 -11.31 -16.90 9.76
CA LEU A 191 -10.09 -16.99 10.59
C LEU A 191 -9.34 -15.66 10.72
N LEU A 192 -9.33 -14.85 9.65
CA LEU A 192 -8.67 -13.54 9.67
C LEU A 192 -9.48 -12.50 10.44
N LEU A 193 -10.80 -12.50 10.29
CA LEU A 193 -11.70 -11.58 11.00
C LEU A 193 -11.83 -11.91 12.49
N ASP A 194 -11.78 -13.20 12.86
CA ASP A 194 -11.75 -13.64 14.27
C ASP A 194 -10.48 -13.14 14.98
N MET A 195 -9.37 -13.05 14.26
CA MET A 195 -8.09 -12.53 14.79
C MET A 195 -8.08 -11.01 14.84
N ARG A 196 -8.52 -10.34 13.78
CA ARG A 196 -8.53 -8.88 13.68
C ARG A 196 -9.75 -8.40 12.92
N THR A 197 -10.74 -7.93 13.67
CA THR A 197 -11.99 -7.37 13.14
C THR A 197 -11.79 -6.09 12.34
N SER A 198 -10.71 -5.35 12.59
CA SER A 198 -10.41 -4.05 11.97
C SER A 198 -9.55 -4.15 10.70
N ILE A 199 -9.43 -5.34 10.10
CA ILE A 199 -8.59 -5.51 8.89
C ILE A 199 -9.24 -4.81 7.70
N ASP A 200 -8.43 -4.13 6.89
CA ASP A 200 -8.95 -3.49 5.68
C ASP A 200 -9.31 -4.55 4.63
N THR A 201 -10.37 -4.27 3.86
CA THR A 201 -10.93 -5.22 2.89
C THR A 201 -9.92 -5.61 1.81
N GLY A 202 -9.06 -4.68 1.40
CA GLY A 202 -8.02 -4.94 0.40
C GLY A 202 -7.00 -5.97 0.88
N THR A 203 -6.47 -5.78 2.09
CA THR A 203 -5.53 -6.68 2.76
C THR A 203 -6.21 -8.02 3.06
N LEU A 204 -7.49 -8.02 3.42
CA LEU A 204 -8.26 -9.25 3.62
C LEU A 204 -8.32 -10.08 2.34
N VAL A 205 -8.66 -9.45 1.21
CA VAL A 205 -8.65 -10.08 -0.13
C VAL A 205 -7.25 -10.60 -0.46
N ASP A 206 -6.21 -9.80 -0.23
CA ASP A 206 -4.82 -10.18 -0.49
C ASP A 206 -4.38 -11.42 0.30
N LEU A 207 -4.70 -11.47 1.59
CA LEU A 207 -4.37 -12.59 2.47
C LEU A 207 -5.14 -13.87 2.12
N ILE A 208 -6.40 -13.75 1.67
CA ILE A 208 -7.18 -14.90 1.20
C ILE A 208 -6.59 -15.43 -0.11
N ALA A 209 -6.33 -14.53 -1.06
CA ALA A 209 -5.79 -14.86 -2.37
C ALA A 209 -4.39 -15.50 -2.28
N ALA A 210 -3.54 -15.03 -1.37
CA ALA A 210 -2.18 -15.56 -1.15
C ALA A 210 -2.15 -17.05 -0.78
N GLY A 211 -3.23 -17.59 -0.21
CA GLY A 211 -3.33 -19.02 0.12
C GLY A 211 -4.08 -19.87 -0.93
N LEU A 212 -4.50 -19.29 -2.06
CA LEU A 212 -5.07 -20.03 -3.19
C LEU A 212 -3.98 -20.77 -3.98
N PRO A 213 -4.34 -21.82 -4.74
CA PRO A 213 -3.42 -22.44 -5.68
C PRO A 213 -2.94 -21.43 -6.74
N GLY A 214 -1.66 -21.46 -7.06
CA GLY A 214 -0.99 -20.50 -7.93
C GLY A 214 -1.59 -20.44 -9.33
N PHE A 215 -2.05 -21.57 -9.89
CA PHE A 215 -2.71 -21.59 -11.19
C PHE A 215 -4.11 -20.92 -11.18
N VAL A 216 -4.72 -20.76 -10.00
CA VAL A 216 -5.94 -19.96 -9.80
C VAL A 216 -5.54 -18.50 -9.61
N LEU A 217 -4.53 -18.24 -8.78
CA LEU A 217 -4.03 -16.89 -8.50
C LEU A 217 -3.53 -16.17 -9.77
N GLU A 218 -2.83 -16.88 -10.66
CA GLU A 218 -2.36 -16.37 -11.96
C GLU A 218 -3.51 -15.91 -12.88
N LYS A 219 -4.74 -16.40 -12.65
CA LYS A 219 -5.94 -16.04 -13.43
C LYS A 219 -6.79 -14.95 -12.77
N ILE A 220 -6.54 -14.66 -11.50
CA ILE A 220 -7.25 -13.63 -10.76
C ILE A 220 -6.59 -12.28 -11.04
N ASN A 221 -7.36 -11.33 -11.57
CA ASN A 221 -6.88 -9.96 -11.70
C ASN A 221 -7.06 -9.24 -10.36
N ARG A 222 -5.94 -8.86 -9.71
CA ARG A 222 -5.97 -8.15 -8.43
C ARG A 222 -6.71 -6.80 -8.49
N GLN A 223 -6.64 -6.10 -9.62
CA GLN A 223 -7.22 -4.76 -9.77
C GLN A 223 -8.75 -4.78 -9.89
N SER A 224 -9.34 -5.93 -10.22
CA SER A 224 -10.79 -6.08 -10.31
C SER A 224 -11.42 -6.58 -9.02
N MET A 225 -10.65 -6.74 -7.94
CA MET A 225 -11.12 -7.21 -6.65
C MET A 225 -11.19 -6.05 -5.66
N GLU A 226 -12.39 -5.50 -5.48
CA GLU A 226 -12.66 -4.44 -4.52
C GLU A 226 -13.08 -5.03 -3.16
N ASP A 227 -13.82 -6.15 -3.18
CA ASP A 227 -14.35 -6.80 -1.98
C ASP A 227 -14.14 -8.34 -1.95
N THR A 228 -14.36 -8.97 -0.80
CA THR A 228 -14.26 -10.43 -0.63
C THR A 228 -15.30 -11.17 -1.46
N VAL A 229 -16.47 -10.56 -1.69
CA VAL A 229 -17.52 -11.09 -2.56
C VAL A 229 -17.05 -11.21 -4.01
N ASP A 230 -16.30 -10.23 -4.52
CA ASP A 230 -15.74 -10.27 -5.88
C ASP A 230 -14.75 -11.42 -6.01
N LEU A 231 -13.87 -11.56 -5.02
CA LEU A 231 -12.93 -12.67 -4.94
C LEU A 231 -13.66 -14.01 -4.93
N PHE A 232 -14.73 -14.16 -4.14
CA PHE A 232 -15.49 -15.42 -4.06
C PHE A 232 -16.17 -15.76 -5.38
N ASN A 233 -16.76 -14.76 -6.05
CA ASN A 233 -17.37 -14.94 -7.35
C ASN A 233 -16.33 -15.33 -8.41
N GLU A 234 -15.15 -14.74 -8.37
CA GLU A 234 -14.07 -15.07 -9.28
C GLU A 234 -13.52 -16.48 -9.03
N VAL A 235 -13.24 -16.81 -7.77
CA VAL A 235 -12.74 -18.11 -7.34
C VAL A 235 -13.72 -19.23 -7.71
N ARG A 236 -15.03 -18.98 -7.58
CA ARG A 236 -16.08 -19.93 -7.98
C ARG A 236 -15.98 -20.35 -9.44
N LYS A 237 -15.53 -19.47 -10.35
CA LYS A 237 -15.35 -19.80 -11.77
C LYS A 237 -14.33 -20.91 -11.99
N TYR A 238 -13.37 -21.06 -11.07
CA TYR A 238 -12.28 -22.02 -11.16
C TYR A 238 -12.51 -23.32 -10.40
N GLU A 239 -13.66 -23.50 -9.74
CA GLU A 239 -14.01 -24.74 -9.01
C GLU A 239 -13.91 -26.01 -9.87
N HIS A 240 -14.33 -25.90 -11.14
CA HIS A 240 -14.26 -27.00 -12.09
C HIS A 240 -12.83 -27.49 -12.35
N LEU A 241 -11.81 -26.65 -12.11
CA LEU A 241 -10.41 -27.02 -12.25
C LEU A 241 -9.93 -27.88 -11.07
N MET A 242 -10.60 -27.83 -9.92
CA MET A 242 -10.23 -28.63 -8.74
C MET A 242 -10.57 -30.11 -8.94
N ASN A 243 -11.72 -30.39 -9.57
CA ASN A 243 -12.19 -31.76 -9.80
C ASN A 243 -11.33 -32.54 -10.81
N LYS A 244 -10.61 -31.85 -11.71
CA LYS A 244 -9.70 -32.47 -12.69
C LYS A 244 -8.32 -32.82 -12.10
N ASN A 245 -8.01 -32.30 -10.90
CA ASN A 245 -6.66 -32.30 -10.34
C ASN A 245 -6.40 -33.35 -9.24
N LYS A 246 -7.24 -34.40 -9.14
CA LYS A 246 -7.00 -35.55 -8.23
C LYS A 246 -5.69 -36.31 -8.51
N ASN A 247 -5.05 -36.08 -9.66
CA ASN A 247 -3.74 -36.65 -9.98
C ASN A 247 -2.60 -35.73 -9.50
N GLY A 248 -2.42 -35.62 -8.18
CA GLY A 248 -1.18 -35.42 -7.40
C GLY A 248 0.00 -34.56 -7.88
N THR A 249 -0.12 -33.75 -8.93
CA THR A 249 1.05 -33.16 -9.63
C THR A 249 1.30 -31.69 -9.29
N TYR A 250 0.27 -30.92 -8.91
CA TYR A 250 0.41 -29.46 -8.71
C TYR A 250 0.98 -29.05 -7.35
N THR A 251 0.65 -29.75 -6.25
CA THR A 251 1.20 -29.44 -4.90
C THR A 251 2.72 -29.63 -4.82
N ARG A 252 3.31 -30.42 -5.71
CA ARG A 252 4.77 -30.60 -5.83
C ARG A 252 5.42 -29.47 -6.64
N TYR A 253 4.73 -28.94 -7.65
CA TYR A 253 5.25 -27.93 -8.58
C TYR A 253 5.26 -26.51 -8.00
N GLU A 254 4.30 -26.16 -7.14
CA GLU A 254 4.23 -24.83 -6.49
C GLU A 254 5.30 -24.63 -5.42
N ASN A 255 5.56 -25.65 -4.59
CA ASN A 255 6.70 -25.60 -3.67
C ASN A 255 8.00 -25.43 -4.48
N GLN A 256 8.12 -26.12 -5.63
CA GLN A 256 9.31 -26.00 -6.49
C GLN A 256 9.50 -24.59 -7.07
N LYS A 257 8.42 -23.90 -7.51
CA LYS A 257 8.51 -22.50 -7.99
C LYS A 257 8.83 -21.49 -6.88
N ILE A 258 8.30 -21.67 -5.67
CA ILE A 258 8.55 -20.78 -4.52
C ILE A 258 9.99 -20.94 -4.02
N TYR A 259 10.50 -22.18 -3.94
CA TYR A 259 11.91 -22.44 -3.63
C TYR A 259 12.86 -22.01 -4.76
N ASN A 260 12.44 -22.00 -6.03
CA ASN A 260 13.29 -21.55 -7.13
C ASN A 260 13.46 -20.02 -7.22
N LYS A 261 12.62 -19.23 -6.52
CA LYS A 261 12.73 -17.74 -6.48
C LYS A 261 13.40 -17.23 -5.20
N ILE A 262 13.46 -18.06 -4.16
CA ILE A 262 14.45 -17.94 -3.10
C ILE A 262 15.66 -18.69 -3.64
N GLU A 263 16.49 -18.08 -4.49
CA GLU A 263 17.78 -18.69 -4.83
C GLU A 263 18.42 -19.14 -3.51
N GLU A 264 18.54 -20.46 -3.33
CA GLU A 264 19.16 -21.05 -2.15
C GLU A 264 20.51 -20.35 -2.03
N ARG A 265 20.61 -19.43 -1.07
CA ARG A 265 21.88 -18.79 -0.77
C ARG A 265 22.71 -19.89 -0.12
N THR A 266 23.31 -20.73 -0.95
CA THR A 266 24.25 -21.76 -0.55
C THR A 266 25.56 -21.09 -0.21
N ALA A 267 26.35 -21.70 0.68
CA ALA A 267 27.67 -21.20 0.99
C ALA A 267 28.51 -21.17 -0.30
N CYS A 268 29.05 -20.00 -0.63
CA CYS A 268 29.83 -19.81 -1.83
C CYS A 268 31.20 -20.49 -1.69
N LYS A 269 31.43 -21.58 -2.44
CA LYS A 269 32.70 -22.33 -2.42
C LYS A 269 33.90 -21.49 -2.88
N ILE A 270 33.66 -20.46 -3.70
CA ILE A 270 34.70 -19.50 -4.13
C ILE A 270 35.18 -18.67 -2.94
N CYS A 271 34.26 -18.17 -2.11
CA CYS A 271 34.60 -17.40 -0.91
C CYS A 271 35.30 -18.27 0.15
N GLU A 272 34.85 -19.52 0.30
CA GLU A 272 35.47 -20.51 1.19
C GLU A 272 36.90 -20.85 0.76
N ARG A 273 37.13 -21.16 -0.53
CA ARG A 273 38.46 -21.46 -1.07
C ARG A 273 39.45 -20.30 -0.92
N LEU A 274 38.96 -19.06 -0.98
CA LEU A 274 39.77 -17.86 -0.83
C LEU A 274 39.96 -17.41 0.63
N ASN A 275 39.48 -18.21 1.60
CA ASN A 275 39.53 -17.92 3.02
C ASN A 275 38.94 -16.53 3.37
N LYS A 276 37.82 -16.16 2.74
CA LYS A 276 37.13 -14.86 2.93
C LYS A 276 35.87 -14.95 3.83
N GLY A 277 35.74 -16.05 4.55
CA GLY A 277 34.58 -16.38 5.37
C GLY A 277 33.43 -17.01 4.57
N ILE A 278 32.50 -17.65 5.28
CA ILE A 278 31.32 -18.31 4.70
C ILE A 278 30.31 -17.23 4.30
N ARG A 279 30.13 -17.03 2.98
CA ARG A 279 29.17 -16.07 2.42
C ARG A 279 28.12 -16.80 1.60
N TYR A 280 26.86 -16.36 1.71
CA TYR A 280 25.71 -17.03 1.10
C TYR A 280 25.19 -16.23 -0.10
N HIS A 281 25.52 -16.68 -1.31
CA HIS A 281 25.07 -16.12 -2.58
C HIS A 281 25.40 -17.10 -3.73
N PRO A 282 24.75 -17.01 -4.90
CA PRO A 282 25.11 -17.80 -6.06
C PRO A 282 26.58 -17.60 -6.45
N GLU A 283 27.29 -18.66 -6.86
CA GLU A 283 28.67 -18.55 -7.34
C GLU A 283 28.78 -17.67 -8.59
N ALA A 284 27.73 -17.63 -9.43
CA ALA A 284 27.65 -16.75 -10.59
C ALA A 284 27.72 -15.26 -10.21
N ALA A 285 27.13 -14.89 -9.06
CA ALA A 285 27.12 -13.53 -8.52
C ALA A 285 28.31 -13.26 -7.58
N CYS A 286 29.26 -14.20 -7.45
CA CYS A 286 30.41 -14.02 -6.58
C CYS A 286 31.35 -12.93 -7.11
N TRP A 287 31.56 -11.88 -6.32
CA TRP A 287 32.50 -10.80 -6.65
C TRP A 287 33.90 -11.33 -6.99
N PHE A 288 34.36 -12.39 -6.30
CA PHE A 288 35.67 -12.96 -6.55
C PHE A 288 35.76 -13.73 -7.88
N LYS A 289 34.65 -14.22 -8.42
CA LYS A 289 34.60 -14.86 -9.75
C LYS A 289 34.89 -13.86 -10.88
N MET A 290 34.38 -12.63 -10.77
CA MET A 290 34.64 -11.56 -11.74
C MET A 290 36.10 -11.09 -11.74
N ARG A 291 36.84 -11.34 -10.64
CA ARG A 291 38.24 -10.90 -10.50
C ARG A 291 39.24 -11.83 -11.19
N ASP A 292 38.90 -13.12 -11.34
CA ASP A 292 39.72 -14.08 -12.09
C ASP A 292 39.53 -13.98 -13.61
N ASN A 293 38.31 -13.67 -14.08
CA ASN A 293 38.08 -13.39 -15.51
C ASN A 293 38.86 -12.15 -15.98
N ASN A 294 38.95 -11.11 -15.14
CA ASN A 294 39.75 -9.91 -15.40
C ASN A 294 41.29 -10.14 -15.39
N LYS A 295 41.76 -11.31 -14.93
CA LYS A 295 43.18 -11.67 -14.98
C LYS A 295 43.59 -12.24 -16.35
N PHE A 296 42.64 -12.81 -17.10
CA PHE A 296 42.90 -13.27 -18.47
C PHE A 296 42.90 -12.12 -19.48
N ASP A 297 42.01 -11.13 -19.31
CA ASP A 297 41.94 -9.97 -20.22
C ASP A 297 43.13 -9.01 -20.11
N ARG A 298 43.83 -8.97 -18.97
CA ARG A 298 45.04 -8.14 -18.83
C ARG A 298 46.27 -8.66 -19.60
N ARG A 299 46.23 -9.87 -20.16
CA ARG A 299 47.35 -10.39 -20.99
C ARG A 299 47.41 -9.75 -22.39
N TYR A 300 46.37 -9.01 -22.80
CA TYR A 300 46.31 -8.35 -24.11
C TYR A 300 46.51 -6.84 -24.08
N ILE A 301 46.95 -6.27 -22.95
CA ILE A 301 47.45 -4.89 -22.96
C ILE A 301 48.89 -4.94 -23.50
N LYS A 302 49.03 -4.68 -24.81
CA LYS A 302 50.31 -4.35 -25.43
C LYS A 302 50.97 -3.25 -24.59
N HIS A 303 52.01 -3.61 -23.86
CA HIS A 303 52.95 -2.66 -23.28
C HIS A 303 53.60 -1.89 -24.44
N ILE A 304 53.17 -0.65 -24.67
CA ILE A 304 53.95 0.30 -25.45
C ILE A 304 55.09 0.73 -24.54
N ASN A 305 56.30 0.35 -24.94
CA ASN A 305 57.58 0.76 -24.37
C ASN A 305 57.60 2.27 -24.16
N ASN A 306 57.75 2.70 -22.92
CA ASN A 306 58.70 3.75 -22.61
C ASN A 306 59.60 3.22 -21.51
N SER A 307 60.76 2.76 -21.96
CA SER A 307 61.98 2.62 -21.19
C SER A 307 62.15 3.82 -20.27
N VAL A 308 62.43 3.57 -18.99
CA VAL A 308 63.65 4.03 -18.33
C VAL A 308 63.64 3.48 -16.89
N ILE A 309 64.42 2.40 -16.72
CA ILE A 309 65.36 2.14 -15.61
C ILE A 309 64.70 2.01 -14.21
N GLU A 310 64.45 0.81 -13.69
CA GLU A 310 65.42 -0.12 -13.06
C GLU A 310 66.44 0.57 -12.13
N ALA A 311 65.97 0.96 -10.94
CA ALA A 311 66.76 1.19 -9.72
C ALA A 311 65.72 1.27 -8.58
N GLU A 312 65.64 0.42 -7.56
CA GLU A 312 66.55 -0.54 -6.97
C GLU A 312 65.73 -1.72 -6.43
N LEU A 313 66.09 -2.94 -6.86
CA LEU A 313 65.82 -4.16 -6.14
C LEU A 313 66.77 -4.20 -4.94
N ASN A 314 66.20 -4.39 -3.75
CA ASN A 314 66.73 -5.12 -2.59
C ASN A 314 66.58 -4.35 -1.27
N GLU A 315 66.36 -5.16 -0.22
CA GLU A 315 66.40 -4.80 1.20
C GLU A 315 65.10 -4.15 1.70
N THR A 316 64.26 -4.78 2.53
CA THR A 316 64.45 -5.85 3.49
C THR A 316 63.12 -6.53 3.80
N LYS A 317 63.12 -7.87 3.74
CA LYS A 317 62.22 -8.70 4.53
C LYS A 317 62.54 -8.49 6.01
N GLN A 318 61.54 -8.26 6.86
CA GLN A 318 61.57 -8.80 8.23
C GLN A 318 60.22 -9.42 8.56
N LYS A 319 60.27 -10.75 8.71
CA LYS A 319 59.27 -11.60 9.35
C LYS A 319 59.57 -11.66 10.84
N ASN A 320 58.56 -11.93 11.65
CA ASN A 320 58.67 -12.92 12.72
C ASN A 320 57.98 -14.19 12.26
#